data_AF-A0A2E9V5W8-F1
#
_entry.id   AF-A0A2E9V5W8-F1
#
_cell.length_a   1.000
_cell.length_b   1.000
_cell.length_c   1.000
_cell.angle_alpha   90.00
_cell.angle_beta   90.00
_cell.angle_gamma   90.00
#
_symmetry.space_group_name_H-M   'P 1'
#
loop_
_entity.id
_entity.type
_entity.pdbx_description
1 polymer ?
#
loop_
_entity_poly.entity_id
_entity_poly.type
_entity_poly.pdbx_seq_one_letter_code
_entity_poly.pdbx_strand_id
1 'polypeptide(L)'
;KIKVTIIKPTGVRGTGLGAGIINEDAIIGILGQNAQNYIKMMDDYDAGHLPDKNSDASNIEYYALSPEYLADQIIYSINQPLGVTIADVTVRASGEGYIL
;
A
#
# COMPACT_ATOMS: atom_id res chain seq x y z
N LYS A 1 -13.81 -19.95 -19.94
CA LYS A 1 -13.30 -18.56 -19.93
C LYS A 1 -12.71 -18.32 -18.55
N ILE A 2 -11.46 -17.84 -18.45
CA ILE A 2 -10.78 -17.57 -17.18
C ILE A 2 -11.09 -16.13 -16.78
N LYS A 3 -11.50 -15.90 -15.51
CA LYS A 3 -11.59 -14.56 -14.94
C LYS A 3 -10.22 -14.19 -14.39
N VAL A 4 -9.71 -13.03 -14.77
CA VAL A 4 -8.42 -12.51 -14.30
C VAL A 4 -8.65 -11.10 -13.80
N THR A 5 -8.11 -10.79 -12.62
CA THR A 5 -8.08 -9.46 -12.04
C THR A 5 -6.64 -9.08 -11.73
N ILE A 6 -6.24 -7.87 -12.13
CA ILE A 6 -4.92 -7.31 -11.83
C ILE A 6 -5.05 -6.45 -10.57
N ILE A 7 -4.38 -6.86 -9.50
CA ILE A 7 -4.34 -6.10 -8.25
C ILE A 7 -3.00 -5.35 -8.19
N LYS A 8 -3.06 -4.03 -8.05
CA LYS A 8 -1.91 -3.13 -8.01
C LYS A 8 -1.82 -2.48 -6.62
N PRO A 9 -1.25 -3.17 -5.63
CA PRO A 9 -0.94 -2.53 -4.36
C PRO A 9 0.28 -1.62 -4.50
N THR A 10 0.39 -0.65 -3.62
CA THR A 10 1.62 0.13 -3.42
C THR A 10 2.49 -0.52 -2.33
N GLY A 11 2.88 0.22 -1.29
CA GLY A 11 3.64 -0.33 -0.17
C GLY A 11 2.74 -0.96 0.88
N VAL A 12 2.87 -2.28 1.08
CA VAL A 12 2.11 -3.04 2.08
C VAL A 12 3.03 -3.46 3.22
N ARG A 13 3.11 -2.62 4.25
CA ARG A 13 3.90 -2.87 5.47
C ARG A 13 3.30 -4.03 6.27
N GLY A 14 4.09 -4.64 7.15
CA GLY A 14 3.65 -5.81 7.94
C GLY A 14 3.67 -7.14 7.16
N THR A 15 4.08 -7.12 5.89
CA THR A 15 4.36 -8.32 5.10
C THR A 15 5.86 -8.62 5.08
N GLY A 16 6.24 -9.86 4.78
CA GLY A 16 7.65 -10.25 4.60
C GLY A 16 8.28 -9.77 3.29
N LEU A 17 7.56 -8.99 2.45
CA LEU A 17 8.03 -8.61 1.12
C LEU A 17 9.27 -7.71 1.15
N GLY A 18 9.43 -6.89 2.20
CA GLY A 18 10.60 -6.03 2.38
C GLY A 18 11.92 -6.81 2.52
N ALA A 19 11.88 -8.05 3.05
CA ALA A 19 13.08 -8.85 3.27
C ALA A 19 13.76 -9.31 1.97
N GLY A 20 13.07 -9.23 0.82
CA GLY A 20 13.62 -9.55 -0.49
C GLY A 20 14.23 -8.35 -1.22
N ILE A 21 14.21 -7.15 -0.63
CA ILE A 21 14.74 -5.94 -1.26
C ILE A 21 16.27 -6.02 -1.28
N ILE A 22 16.85 -6.03 -2.48
CA ILE A 22 18.31 -6.06 -2.68
C ILE A 22 18.92 -4.65 -2.69
N ASN A 23 18.17 -3.68 -3.22
CA ASN A 23 18.59 -2.28 -3.32
C ASN A 23 17.59 -1.42 -2.55
N GLU A 24 17.89 -1.12 -1.29
CA GLU A 24 17.04 -0.31 -0.42
C GLU A 24 16.91 1.14 -0.94
N ASP A 25 17.95 1.68 -1.58
CA ASP A 25 17.94 3.03 -2.16
C ASP A 25 16.96 3.17 -3.34
N ALA A 26 16.50 2.07 -3.93
CA ALA A 26 15.52 2.09 -5.02
C ALA A 26 14.20 2.75 -4.60
N ILE A 27 13.89 2.78 -3.30
CA ILE A 27 12.68 3.43 -2.79
C ILE A 27 12.68 4.94 -3.08
N ILE A 28 13.85 5.59 -3.13
CA ILE A 28 13.98 7.02 -3.39
C ILE A 28 13.43 7.36 -4.79
N GLY A 29 13.69 6.51 -5.78
CA GLY A 29 13.24 6.74 -7.16
C GLY A 29 11.72 6.74 -7.32
N ILE A 30 11.02 5.87 -6.59
CA ILE A 30 9.56 5.74 -6.64
C ILE A 30 8.82 6.75 -5.74
N LEU A 31 9.54 7.40 -4.81
CA LEU A 31 9.04 8.45 -3.93
C LEU A 31 9.33 9.86 -4.46
N GLY A 32 10.37 10.03 -5.28
CA GLY A 32 10.75 11.33 -5.85
C GLY A 32 10.92 12.40 -4.77
N GLN A 33 10.23 13.54 -4.95
CA GLN A 33 10.26 14.64 -3.99
C GLN A 33 9.69 14.30 -2.61
N ASN A 34 8.90 13.22 -2.48
CA ASN A 34 8.31 12.81 -1.22
C ASN A 34 9.26 11.97 -0.36
N ALA A 35 10.45 11.62 -0.87
CA ALA A 35 11.37 10.67 -0.23
C ALA A 35 11.74 11.06 1.21
N GLN A 36 12.09 12.32 1.46
CA GLN A 36 12.48 12.79 2.80
C GLN A 36 11.35 12.63 3.82
N ASN A 37 10.13 13.02 3.44
CA ASN A 37 8.97 12.89 4.32
C ASN A 37 8.61 11.42 4.55
N TYR A 38 8.70 10.59 3.51
CA TYR A 38 8.41 9.16 3.62
C TYR A 38 9.40 8.44 4.54
N ILE A 39 10.70 8.72 4.42
CA ILE A 39 11.75 8.15 5.28
C ILE A 39 11.49 8.55 6.74
N LYS A 40 11.15 9.82 7.00
CA LYS A 40 10.78 10.24 8.35
C LYS A 40 9.58 9.45 8.90
N MET A 41 8.53 9.26 8.11
CA MET A 41 7.35 8.49 8.54
C MET A 41 7.67 7.01 8.75
N MET A 42 8.60 6.47 7.97
CA MET A 42 9.13 5.12 8.18
C MET A 42 9.87 5.02 9.51
N ASP A 43 10.78 5.94 9.80
CA ASP A 43 11.52 5.97 11.07
C ASP A 43 10.57 6.13 12.27
N ASP A 44 9.58 7.02 12.16
CA ASP A 44 8.56 7.23 13.20
C ASP A 44 7.70 5.97 13.40
N TYR A 45 7.35 5.25 12.32
CA TYR A 45 6.61 4.00 12.40
C TYR A 45 7.42 2.90 13.10
N ASP A 46 8.69 2.70 12.70
CA ASP A 46 9.56 1.69 13.28
C ASP A 46 9.90 1.99 14.75
N ALA A 47 9.92 3.27 15.13
CA ALA A 47 10.09 3.71 16.53
C ALA A 47 8.79 3.67 17.36
N GLY A 48 7.62 3.40 16.76
CA GLY A 48 6.33 3.41 17.44
C GLY A 48 5.82 4.82 17.80
N HIS A 49 6.29 5.85 17.09
CA HIS A 49 5.96 7.26 17.30
C HIS A 49 5.15 7.88 16.14
N LEU A 50 4.62 7.05 15.23
CA LEU A 50 3.79 7.52 14.13
C LEU A 50 2.57 8.27 14.70
N PRO A 51 2.28 9.52 14.26
CA PRO A 51 1.12 10.25 14.76
C PRO A 51 -0.20 9.52 14.46
N ASP A 52 -1.18 9.61 15.36
CA ASP A 52 -2.48 8.90 15.23
C ASP A 52 -3.14 9.12 13.86
N LYS A 53 -3.09 10.36 13.35
CA LYS A 53 -3.64 10.73 12.03
C LYS A 53 -2.99 9.98 10.86
N ASN A 54 -1.75 9.52 11.01
CA ASN A 54 -1.01 8.78 9.99
C ASN A 54 -1.21 7.26 10.14
N SER A 55 -1.74 6.79 11.29
CA SER A 55 -2.12 5.38 11.51
C SER A 55 -3.62 5.09 11.36
N ASP A 56 -4.45 6.13 11.34
CA ASP A 56 -5.91 6.02 11.18
C ASP A 56 -6.30 5.91 9.71
N ALA A 57 -6.85 4.76 9.31
CA ALA A 57 -7.28 4.51 7.93
C ALA A 57 -8.48 5.36 7.48
N SER A 58 -9.20 6.01 8.40
CA SER A 58 -10.24 6.98 8.08
C SER A 58 -9.70 8.39 7.81
N ASN A 59 -8.41 8.62 8.05
CA ASN A 59 -7.74 9.89 7.82
C ASN A 59 -7.14 9.97 6.41
N ILE A 60 -7.18 11.15 5.80
CA ILE A 60 -6.57 11.38 4.49
C ILE A 60 -5.04 11.29 4.53
N GLU A 61 -4.43 11.47 5.70
CA GLU A 61 -2.98 11.37 5.92
C GLU A 61 -2.50 9.95 6.27
N TYR A 62 -3.35 8.92 6.13
CA TYR A 62 -3.00 7.54 6.42
C TYR A 62 -1.76 7.08 5.62
N TYR A 63 -0.69 6.72 6.34
CA TYR A 63 0.66 6.62 5.79
C TYR A 63 0.93 5.34 4.98
N ALA A 64 0.54 4.18 5.52
CA ALA A 64 0.92 2.88 4.97
C ALA A 64 -0.25 1.91 4.95
N LEU A 65 -0.45 1.23 3.83
CA LEU A 65 -1.56 0.31 3.62
C LEU A 65 -1.38 -0.95 4.49
N SER A 66 -2.36 -1.22 5.36
CA SER A 66 -2.43 -2.48 6.11
C SER A 66 -2.68 -3.68 5.19
N PRO A 67 -2.07 -4.86 5.42
CA PRO A 67 -2.29 -6.06 4.63
C PRO A 67 -3.76 -6.50 4.54
N GLU A 68 -4.54 -6.27 5.60
CA GLU A 68 -5.94 -6.66 5.71
C GLU A 68 -6.79 -5.94 4.67
N TYR A 69 -6.56 -4.65 4.44
CA TYR A 69 -7.29 -3.89 3.43
C TYR A 69 -7.00 -4.39 2.01
N LEU A 70 -5.75 -4.80 1.73
CA LEU A 70 -5.43 -5.42 0.46
C LEU A 70 -6.14 -6.77 0.29
N ALA A 71 -6.12 -7.60 1.33
CA ALA A 71 -6.81 -8.90 1.32
C ALA A 71 -8.31 -8.73 1.05
N ASP A 72 -8.96 -7.75 1.69
CA ASP A 72 -10.38 -7.46 1.48
C ASP A 72 -10.69 -7.13 0.02
N GLN A 73 -9.85 -6.32 -0.65
CA GLN A 73 -10.05 -5.99 -2.07
C GLN A 73 -9.83 -7.18 -3.01
N ILE A 74 -8.91 -8.09 -2.65
CA ILE A 74 -8.71 -9.35 -3.39
C ILE A 74 -9.96 -10.23 -3.27
N ILE A 75 -10.46 -10.44 -2.05
CA ILE A 75 -11.66 -11.24 -1.79
C ILE A 75 -12.89 -10.61 -2.46
N TYR A 76 -13.04 -9.28 -2.37
CA TYR A 76 -14.09 -8.54 -3.06
C TYR A 76 -14.06 -8.81 -4.58
N SER A 77 -12.87 -8.75 -5.19
CA SER A 77 -12.70 -9.00 -6.63
C SER A 77 -13.07 -10.43 -7.04
N ILE A 78 -12.82 -11.41 -6.17
CA ILE A 78 -13.20 -12.82 -6.38
C ILE A 78 -14.71 -13.01 -6.29
N ASN A 79 -15.36 -12.37 -5.30
CA ASN A 79 -16.76 -12.57 -4.94
C ASN A 79 -17.77 -11.79 -5.80
N GLN A 80 -17.37 -11.37 -7.00
CA GLN A 80 -18.27 -10.70 -7.94
C GLN A 80 -19.32 -11.67 -8.50
N PRO A 81 -20.57 -11.21 -8.71
CA PRO A 81 -21.64 -12.05 -9.24
C PRO A 81 -21.32 -12.55 -10.66
N LEU A 82 -21.99 -13.64 -11.08
CA LEU A 82 -21.81 -14.20 -12.42
C LEU A 82 -22.10 -13.13 -13.50
N GLY A 83 -21.20 -13.03 -14.47
CA GLY A 83 -21.27 -12.01 -15.52
C GLY A 83 -20.60 -10.68 -15.18
N VAL A 84 -20.19 -10.47 -13.92
CA VAL A 84 -19.40 -9.30 -13.51
C VAL A 84 -17.92 -9.71 -13.35
N THR A 85 -17.02 -8.88 -13.83
CA THR A 85 -15.57 -9.07 -13.68
C THR A 85 -14.92 -7.72 -13.47
N ILE A 86 -14.10 -7.62 -12.42
CA ILE A 86 -13.22 -6.48 -12.19
C ILE A 86 -11.91 -6.79 -12.90
N ALA A 87 -11.54 -5.96 -13.88
CA ALA A 87 -10.33 -6.16 -14.67
C ALA A 87 -9.09 -5.75 -13.88
N ASP A 88 -9.14 -4.60 -13.21
CA ASP A 88 -8.06 -4.11 -12.37
C ASP A 88 -8.55 -3.33 -11.13
N VAL A 89 -7.71 -3.34 -10.10
CA VAL A 89 -7.89 -2.57 -8.86
C VAL A 89 -6.54 -2.04 -8.42
N THR A 90 -6.49 -0.73 -8.14
CA THR A 90 -5.36 -0.12 -7.41
C THR A 90 -5.77 0.03 -5.96
N VAL A 91 -4.95 -0.47 -5.04
CA VAL A 91 -5.18 -0.35 -3.59
C VAL A 91 -4.01 0.40 -2.99
N ARG A 92 -4.29 1.53 -2.35
CA ARG A 92 -3.27 2.41 -1.78
C ARG A 92 -3.75 3.14 -0.55
N ALA A 93 -2.81 3.50 0.33
CA ALA A 93 -3.09 4.44 1.40
C ALA A 93 -3.13 5.88 0.85
N SER A 94 -3.99 6.72 1.42
CA SER A 94 -4.25 8.09 0.96
C SER A 94 -3.08 9.04 1.17
N GLY A 95 -2.33 8.86 2.26
CA GLY A 95 -1.19 9.69 2.67
C GLY A 95 0.17 9.10 2.33
N GLU A 96 0.24 8.01 1.56
CA GLU A 96 1.52 7.43 1.17
C GLU A 96 2.31 8.33 0.19
N GLY A 97 3.63 8.20 0.18
CA GLY A 97 4.51 9.06 -0.61
C GLY A 97 4.77 8.63 -2.06
N TYR A 98 4.24 7.48 -2.52
CA TYR A 98 4.59 6.93 -3.84
C TYR A 98 3.99 7.72 -5.01
N ILE A 99 4.79 7.95 -6.07
CA ILE A 99 4.44 8.71 -7.28
C ILE A 99 4.27 7.78 -8.51
N LEU A 100 3.86 6.53 -8.28
CA LEU A 100 3.72 5.48 -9.28
C LEU A 100 2.41 5.58 -10.08
#